data_AF-A0A2X2BGA6-F1
#
_entry.id   AF-A0A2X2BGA6-F1
#
_cell.length_a   1.000
_cell.length_b   1.000
_cell.length_c   1.000
_cell.angle_alpha   90.00
_cell.angle_beta   90.00
_cell.angle_gamma   90.00
#
_symmetry.space_group_name_H-M   'P 1'
#
loop_
_entity.id
_entity.type
_entity.pdbx_description
1 polymer ?
#
loop_
_entity_poly.entity_id
_entity_poly.type
_entity_poly.pdbx_seq_one_letter_code
_entity_poly.pdbx_strand_id
1 'polypeptide(L)' 'MTTNNFSHTSVLLDEAVNGLNIKPSGIYIDGTFGRGGHSRLIFIAIR' A
#
# COMPACT_ATOMS: atom_id res chain seq x y z
N MET A 1 29.25 -14.79 -3.79
CA MET A 1 28.27 -14.32 -2.79
C MET A 1 26.91 -14.31 -3.47
N THR A 2 25.98 -15.18 -3.06
CA THR A 2 24.62 -15.21 -3.60
C THR A 2 23.81 -14.08 -2.96
N THR A 3 23.42 -13.08 -3.74
CA THR A 3 22.52 -12.01 -3.29
C THR A 3 21.12 -12.59 -3.13
N ASN A 4 20.72 -12.90 -1.89
CA ASN A 4 19.37 -13.31 -1.59
C ASN A 4 18.46 -12.07 -1.72
N ASN A 5 17.79 -11.90 -2.86
CA ASN A 5 16.93 -10.76 -3.13
C ASN A 5 15.61 -10.91 -2.37
N PHE A 6 15.61 -10.53 -1.09
CA PHE A 6 14.40 -10.36 -0.32
C PHE A 6 13.56 -9.23 -0.91
N SER A 7 12.37 -9.56 -1.42
CA SER A 7 11.36 -8.59 -1.80
C SER A 7 10.45 -8.31 -0.61
N HIS A 8 10.19 -7.03 -0.33
CA HIS A 8 9.29 -6.64 0.74
C HIS A 8 7.84 -6.79 0.28
N THR A 9 7.03 -7.49 1.07
CA THR A 9 5.60 -7.65 0.86
C THR A 9 4.84 -6.95 1.98
N SER A 10 3.90 -6.06 1.62
CA SER A 10 3.00 -5.44 2.61
C SER A 10 2.06 -6.49 3.19
N VAL A 11 1.96 -6.52 4.52
CA VAL A 11 1.05 -7.41 5.25
C VAL A 11 -0.39 -6.88 5.11
N LEU A 12 -1.33 -7.80 4.83
CA LEU A 12 -2.76 -7.51 4.63
C LEU A 12 -3.01 -6.35 3.65
N LEU A 13 -2.29 -6.36 2.52
CA LEU A 13 -2.32 -5.26 1.57
C LEU A 13 -3.74 -5.01 1.03
N ASP A 14 -4.39 -6.05 0.53
CA ASP A 14 -5.72 -5.94 -0.08
C ASP A 14 -6.80 -5.66 0.96
N GLU A 15 -6.78 -6.34 2.11
CA GLU A 15 -7.75 -6.14 3.18
C GLU A 15 -7.68 -4.73 3.77
N ALA A 16 -6.47 -4.21 3.99
CA ALA A 16 -6.28 -2.86 4.51
C ALA A 16 -6.81 -1.81 3.53
N VAL A 17 -6.53 -1.96 2.23
CA VAL A 17 -7.00 -1.01 1.21
C VAL A 17 -8.51 -1.11 1.01
N ASN A 18 -9.08 -2.32 0.99
CA ASN A 18 -10.52 -2.51 0.89
C ASN A 18 -11.26 -1.92 2.10
N GLY A 19 -10.70 -2.07 3.31
CA GLY A 19 -11.26 -1.53 4.55
C GLY A 19 -11.33 0.00 4.57
N LEU A 20 -10.47 0.70 3.83
CA LEU A 20 -10.51 2.16 3.69
C LEU A 20 -11.71 2.66 2.87
N ASN A 21 -12.42 1.78 2.15
CA ASN A 21 -13.60 2.12 1.33
C ASN A 21 -13.34 3.34 0.42
N ILE A 22 -12.26 3.25 -0.36
CA ILE A 22 -11.70 4.36 -1.14
C ILE A 22 -12.76 5.02 -2.03
N LYS A 23 -12.75 6.35 -2.03
CA LYS A 23 -13.52 7.28 -2.86
C LYS A 23 -12.61 7.98 -3.88
N PRO A 24 -13.07 8.18 -5.14
CA PRO A 24 -12.28 8.79 -6.22
C PRO A 24 -11.73 10.19 -5.94
N SER A 25 -12.36 10.95 -5.03
CA SER A 25 -11.89 12.30 -4.62
C SER A 25 -11.45 12.35 -3.16
N GLY A 26 -11.19 11.18 -2.55
CA GLY A 26 -10.78 11.10 -1.16
C GLY A 26 -9.33 11.54 -0.95
N ILE A 27 -9.05 12.06 0.24
CA ILE A 27 -7.69 12.38 0.71
C ILE A 27 -7.36 11.39 1.80
N TYR A 28 -6.22 10.70 1.69
CA TYR A 28 -5.81 9.64 2.60
C TYR A 28 -4.44 9.96 3.18
N ILE A 29 -4.24 9.52 4.43
CA ILE A 29 -2.98 9.68 5.15
C ILE A 29 -2.42 8.28 5.39
N ASP A 30 -1.23 8.01 4.87
CA ASP A 30 -0.44 6.85 5.28
C ASP A 30 0.49 7.29 6.43
N GLY A 31 0.07 7.01 7.66
CA GLY A 31 0.82 7.36 8.87
C GLY A 31 2.05 6.47 9.12
N THR A 32 2.26 5.44 8.30
CA THR A 32 3.27 4.40 8.50
C THR A 32 3.93 4.00 7.18
N PHE A 33 4.18 4.98 6.30
CA PHE A 33 4.59 4.82 4.91
C PHE A 33 5.49 3.60 4.61
N GLY A 34 6.51 3.34 5.43
CA GLY A 34 7.37 2.17 5.28
C GLY A 34 8.03 2.12 3.91
N ARG A 35 7.88 1.01 3.18
CA ARG A 35 8.31 0.88 1.77
C ARG A 35 7.20 1.21 0.75
N GLY A 36 6.10 1.81 1.21
CA GLY A 36 5.06 2.39 0.36
C GLY A 36 4.11 1.39 -0.29
N GLY A 37 4.06 0.13 0.16
CA GLY A 37 3.19 -0.88 -0.47
C GLY A 37 1.71 -0.51 -0.39
N HIS A 38 1.22 -0.08 0.78
CA HIS A 38 -0.15 0.40 0.97
C HIS A 38 -0.40 1.73 0.24
N SER A 39 0.49 2.72 0.42
CA SER A 39 0.44 3.99 -0.32
C SER A 39 0.32 3.81 -1.84
N ARG A 40 1.10 2.89 -2.45
CA ARG A 40 1.05 2.61 -3.88
C ARG A 40 -0.31 2.10 -4.31
N LEU A 41 -0.90 1.17 -3.54
CA LEU A 41 -2.19 0.60 -3.90
C LEU A 41 -3.34 1.61 -3.67
N ILE A 42 -3.27 2.44 -2.62
CA ILE A 42 -4.20 3.57 -2.42
C ILE A 42 -4.13 4.54 -3.59
N PHE A 43 -2.93 4.90 -4.05
CA PHE A 43 -2.76 5.80 -5.20
C PHE A 43 -3.34 5.23 -6.48
N ILE A 44 -3.21 3.93 -6.73
CA ILE A 44 -3.82 3.26 -7.89
C ILE A 44 -5.35 3.26 -7.75
N ALA A 45 -5.89 2.97 -6.57
CA ALA A 45 -7.32 2.85 -6.35
C ALA A 45 -8.11 4.18 -6.40
N ILE A 46 -7.43 5.32 -6.19
CA ILE A 46 -8.03 6.65 -6.32
C ILE A 46 -8.11 7.14 -7.77
N ARG A 47 -7.26 6.59 -8.65
CA ARG A 47 -7.20 6.98 -10.06
C ARG A 47 -8.18 6.17 -10.90
#